data_AF-A0A9E5FQI1-F1
#
_entry.id   AF-A0A9E5FQI1-F1
#
_cell.length_a   1.000
_cell.length_b   1.000
_cell.length_c   1.000
_cell.angle_alpha   90.00
_cell.angle_beta   90.00
_cell.angle_gamma   90.00
#
_symmetry.space_group_name_H-M   'P 1'
#
loop_
_entity.id
_entity.type
_entity.pdbx_description
1 polymer ?
#
loop_
_entity_poly.entity_id
_entity_poly.type
_entity_poly.pdbx_seq_one_letter_code
_entity_poly.pdbx_strand_id
1 'polypeptide(L)'
;MEILNAEKTTDTEPESQAVEVEKTSTSAHTPHKGLGPKPDEILKSLAEAKEAILKAQERDESEATTLQQASLRPTPLIPSVDDECDGTLIPGQRKFRRVNCNVRAKMMQSGQPPEDVRLCDLSLGGIGLITQRNIPMASVCHVKFRLTMPSGHLFTVVAAAQAIYSAYNARQHGFKTGLRFGKLPDEAVAAITEFIADKTRSSAL
;
A
#
# COMPACT_ATOMS: atom_id res chain seq x y z
N MET A 1 -5.53 15.79 -55.80
CA MET A 1 -6.04 14.44 -56.08
C MET A 1 -6.56 13.89 -54.78
N GLU A 2 -7.88 13.71 -54.73
CA GLU A 2 -8.58 12.88 -53.75
C GLU A 2 -8.02 11.45 -53.77
N ILE A 3 -8.15 10.72 -52.66
CA ILE A 3 -9.00 9.52 -52.58
C ILE A 3 -9.09 9.09 -51.10
N LEU A 4 -10.34 8.96 -50.67
CA LEU A 4 -10.87 8.35 -49.45
C LEU A 4 -10.58 6.84 -49.37
N ASN A 5 -10.84 6.26 -48.19
CA ASN A 5 -11.33 4.89 -47.91
C ASN A 5 -10.54 4.23 -46.77
N ALA A 6 -11.10 3.41 -45.89
CA ALA A 6 -12.47 3.09 -45.53
C ALA A 6 -12.37 2.26 -44.23
N GLU A 7 -13.45 2.26 -43.47
CA GLU A 7 -13.68 1.51 -42.25
C GLU A 7 -13.53 -0.01 -42.44
N LYS A 8 -13.07 -0.71 -41.40
CA LYS A 8 -13.45 -2.12 -41.18
C LYS A 8 -13.53 -2.44 -39.70
N THR A 9 -14.77 -2.43 -39.22
CA THR A 9 -15.27 -3.09 -38.02
C THR A 9 -15.17 -4.62 -38.18
N THR A 10 -14.74 -5.30 -37.12
CA THR A 10 -15.10 -6.70 -36.88
C THR A 10 -15.38 -6.88 -35.40
N ASP A 11 -16.67 -7.01 -35.11
CA ASP A 11 -17.22 -7.58 -33.89
C ASP A 11 -16.73 -9.02 -33.72
N THR A 12 -16.47 -9.43 -32.48
CA THR A 12 -16.32 -10.85 -32.12
C THR A 12 -17.04 -11.05 -30.80
N GLU A 13 -18.22 -11.67 -30.89
CA GLU A 13 -19.00 -12.13 -29.76
C GLU A 13 -18.28 -13.28 -29.01
N PRO A 14 -18.52 -13.44 -27.70
CA PRO A 14 -18.01 -14.57 -26.93
C PRO A 14 -18.92 -15.81 -27.03
N GLU A 15 -18.34 -16.93 -27.45
CA GLU A 15 -18.95 -18.25 -27.36
C GLU A 15 -19.17 -18.66 -25.90
N SER A 16 -20.41 -19.05 -25.62
CA SER A 16 -20.85 -19.75 -24.42
C SER A 16 -20.47 -21.23 -24.54
N GLN A 17 -19.78 -21.78 -23.54
CA GLN A 17 -19.74 -23.23 -23.33
C GLN A 17 -20.04 -23.56 -21.87
N ALA A 18 -21.19 -24.20 -21.69
CA ALA A 18 -21.61 -24.93 -20.51
C ALA A 18 -21.37 -26.42 -20.75
N VAL A 19 -20.63 -27.11 -19.88
CA VAL A 19 -20.50 -28.59 -19.78
C VAL A 19 -20.13 -28.89 -18.32
N GLU A 20 -21.07 -29.37 -17.50
CA GLU A 20 -21.30 -30.80 -17.14
C GLU A 20 -20.48 -31.22 -15.90
N VAL A 21 -21.12 -31.23 -14.73
CA VAL A 21 -21.56 -32.43 -13.98
C VAL A 21 -20.44 -33.44 -13.69
N GLU A 22 -19.90 -33.38 -12.48
CA GLU A 22 -19.43 -34.59 -11.80
C GLU A 22 -20.04 -34.70 -10.40
N LYS A 23 -20.74 -35.82 -10.23
CA LYS A 23 -21.25 -36.34 -8.97
C LYS A 23 -20.08 -37.01 -8.23
N THR A 24 -20.18 -37.00 -6.91
CA THR A 24 -19.85 -38.07 -5.94
C THR A 24 -19.04 -37.54 -4.77
N SER A 25 -19.65 -37.52 -3.59
CA SER A 25 -19.14 -38.24 -2.42
C SER A 25 -20.07 -38.00 -1.23
N THR A 26 -20.89 -39.02 -0.99
CA THR A 26 -21.64 -39.25 0.23
C THR A 26 -20.65 -39.37 1.40
N SER A 27 -20.66 -38.42 2.33
CA SER A 27 -19.97 -38.55 3.62
C SER A 27 -20.98 -38.59 4.74
N ALA A 28 -20.86 -39.63 5.56
CA ALA A 28 -21.79 -40.06 6.59
C ALA A 28 -22.03 -38.98 7.66
N HIS A 29 -23.31 -38.81 8.00
CA HIS A 29 -23.78 -37.92 9.05
C HIS A 29 -23.88 -38.70 10.36
N THR A 30 -23.00 -38.41 11.32
CA THR A 30 -23.07 -38.93 12.69
C THR A 30 -23.85 -37.95 13.57
N PRO A 31 -24.91 -38.37 14.29
CA PRO A 31 -25.67 -37.47 15.14
C PRO A 31 -24.95 -37.29 16.49
N HIS A 32 -24.23 -36.18 16.66
CA HIS A 32 -23.79 -35.74 17.98
C HIS A 32 -24.96 -35.06 18.70
N LYS A 33 -25.60 -35.78 19.64
CA LYS A 33 -26.38 -35.19 20.73
C LYS A 33 -25.44 -34.42 21.65
N GLY A 34 -25.20 -33.15 21.34
CA GLY A 34 -24.58 -32.19 22.24
C GLY A 34 -25.64 -31.21 22.74
N LEU A 35 -25.98 -31.28 24.02
CA LEU A 35 -26.77 -30.26 24.71
C LEU A 35 -26.07 -28.90 24.53
N GLY A 36 -26.63 -28.05 23.66
CA GLY A 36 -26.26 -26.64 23.63
C GLY A 36 -26.68 -25.96 24.94
N PRO A 37 -25.95 -24.94 25.39
CA PRO A 37 -26.31 -24.18 26.58
C PRO A 37 -27.72 -23.60 26.41
N LYS A 38 -28.54 -23.76 27.46
CA LYS A 38 -29.92 -23.27 27.45
C LYS A 38 -29.90 -21.75 27.21
N PRO A 39 -30.82 -21.21 26.40
CA PRO A 39 -30.82 -19.80 26.01
C PRO A 39 -30.82 -18.81 27.20
N ASP A 40 -31.29 -19.25 28.36
CA ASP A 40 -31.34 -18.44 29.59
C ASP A 40 -29.95 -18.18 30.21
N GLU A 41 -28.96 -19.07 29.99
CA GLU A 41 -27.58 -18.86 30.46
C GLU A 41 -26.82 -17.85 29.58
N ILE A 42 -27.15 -17.77 28.30
CA ILE A 42 -26.49 -16.85 27.35
C ILE A 42 -26.84 -15.40 27.71
N LEU A 43 -28.11 -15.13 28.08
CA LEU A 43 -28.55 -13.80 28.46
C LEU A 43 -27.92 -13.31 29.77
N LYS A 44 -27.66 -14.23 30.71
CA LYS A 44 -27.00 -13.90 31.99
C LYS A 44 -25.52 -13.56 31.78
N SER A 45 -24.81 -14.33 30.94
CA SER A 45 -23.40 -14.08 30.64
C SER A 45 -23.17 -12.76 29.88
N LEU A 46 -24.10 -12.36 29.01
CA LEU A 46 -24.02 -11.10 28.27
C LEU A 46 -24.24 -9.87 29.16
N ALA A 47 -25.07 -9.99 30.21
CA ALA A 47 -25.29 -8.91 31.17
C ALA A 47 -24.07 -8.66 32.05
N GLU A 48 -23.42 -9.72 32.55
CA GLU A 48 -22.19 -9.63 33.35
C GLU A 48 -21.02 -9.03 32.54
N ALA A 49 -20.90 -9.37 31.25
CA ALA A 49 -19.86 -8.81 30.39
C ALA A 49 -20.02 -7.30 30.12
N LYS A 50 -21.27 -6.80 30.04
CA LYS A 50 -21.52 -5.37 29.86
C LYS A 50 -21.17 -4.53 31.09
N GLU A 51 -21.42 -5.04 32.29
CA GLU A 51 -21.11 -4.32 33.53
C GLU A 51 -19.60 -4.18 33.75
N ALA A 52 -18.81 -5.17 33.32
CA ALA A 52 -17.35 -5.11 33.41
C ALA A 52 -16.73 -4.05 32.49
N ILE A 53 -17.30 -3.82 31.30
CA ILE A 53 -16.80 -2.82 30.35
C ILE A 53 -17.11 -1.40 30.83
N LEU A 54 -18.27 -1.17 31.42
CA LEU A 54 -18.64 0.15 31.95
C LEU A 54 -17.73 0.58 33.13
N LYS A 55 -17.39 -0.37 34.02
CA LYS A 55 -16.44 -0.14 35.13
C LYS A 55 -14.99 0.12 34.70
N ALA A 56 -14.61 -0.26 33.48
CA ALA A 56 -13.27 0.00 32.95
C ALA A 56 -13.14 1.43 32.36
N GLN A 57 -14.24 2.06 31.95
CA GLN A 57 -14.21 3.41 31.38
C GLN A 57 -14.15 4.53 32.43
N GLU A 58 -14.56 4.27 33.67
CA GLU A 58 -14.56 5.29 34.75
C GLU A 58 -13.19 5.45 35.45
N ARG A 59 -12.16 4.70 35.05
CA ARG A 59 -10.82 4.76 35.69
C ARG A 59 -9.79 5.69 35.05
N ASP A 60 -10.10 6.31 33.90
CA ASP A 60 -9.13 7.13 33.16
C ASP A 60 -9.37 8.65 33.21
N GLU A 61 -10.36 9.14 33.97
CA GLU A 61 -10.67 10.58 34.04
C GLU A 61 -10.16 11.32 35.29
N SER A 62 -9.12 10.81 35.97
CA SER A 62 -8.56 11.50 37.14
C SER A 62 -7.05 11.64 37.14
N GLU A 63 -6.48 12.29 36.13
CA GLU A 63 -5.27 13.10 36.35
C GLU A 63 -5.41 14.48 35.65
N ALA A 64 -5.51 15.47 36.52
CA ALA A 64 -5.80 16.85 36.21
C ALA A 64 -4.61 17.60 35.59
N THR A 65 -4.91 18.36 34.54
CA THR A 65 -4.74 19.83 34.49
C THR A 65 -3.85 20.44 35.57
N THR A 66 -2.62 20.90 35.24
CA THR A 66 -1.93 22.08 35.85
C THR A 66 -0.71 22.47 34.98
N LEU A 67 -0.46 23.79 34.82
CA LEU A 67 0.63 24.50 34.10
C LEU A 67 0.36 24.75 32.60
N GLN A 68 -0.28 25.84 32.18
CA GLN A 68 0.17 27.25 32.22
C GLN A 68 1.55 27.49 31.57
N GLN A 69 1.50 27.99 30.33
CA GLN A 69 2.19 29.19 29.88
C GLN A 69 3.74 29.17 29.88
N ALA A 70 4.32 28.69 28.78
CA ALA A 70 5.61 29.17 28.32
C ALA A 70 5.64 29.19 26.78
N SER A 71 5.37 30.38 26.24
CA SER A 71 5.96 30.81 24.98
C SER A 71 7.46 30.57 25.06
N LEU A 72 8.00 29.68 24.23
CA LEU A 72 9.31 29.79 23.58
C LEU A 72 9.38 28.69 22.51
N ARG A 73 9.85 29.08 21.33
CA ARG A 73 9.85 28.28 20.10
C ARG A 73 10.59 26.96 20.29
N PRO A 74 10.03 25.80 19.86
CA PRO A 74 10.85 24.61 19.70
C PRO A 74 11.74 24.81 18.47
N THR A 75 13.01 25.12 18.71
CA THR A 75 14.08 24.79 17.77
C THR A 75 13.95 23.29 17.48
N PRO A 76 13.85 22.85 16.22
CA PRO A 76 13.92 21.42 15.94
C PRO A 76 15.31 20.95 16.37
N LEU A 77 15.35 20.21 17.48
CA LEU A 77 16.47 19.34 17.81
C LEU A 77 16.54 18.32 16.68
N ILE A 78 17.44 18.59 15.74
CA ILE A 78 17.95 17.64 14.79
C ILE A 78 18.38 16.43 15.62
N PRO A 79 17.84 15.21 15.40
CA PRO A 79 18.42 14.04 16.01
C PRO A 79 19.86 13.94 15.49
N SER A 80 20.82 13.98 16.41
CA SER A 80 22.19 13.54 16.20
C SER A 80 22.14 12.06 15.87
N VAL A 81 21.96 11.77 14.59
CA VAL A 81 22.27 10.49 13.98
C VAL A 81 23.75 10.51 13.66
N ASP A 82 24.52 9.95 14.59
CA ASP A 82 25.84 9.40 14.30
C ASP A 82 25.65 8.21 13.36
N ASP A 83 25.42 8.50 12.08
CA ASP A 83 25.59 7.55 10.98
C ASP A 83 26.61 8.19 10.04
N GLU A 84 27.87 7.80 10.22
CA GLU A 84 28.93 8.01 9.25
C GLU A 84 28.52 7.39 7.90
N CYS A 85 27.99 8.22 7.02
CA CYS A 85 28.06 8.02 5.58
C CYS A 85 28.66 9.29 4.98
N ASP A 86 30.00 9.31 4.97
CA ASP A 86 30.83 10.26 4.24
C ASP A 86 30.39 10.32 2.77
N GLY A 87 29.84 11.47 2.42
CA GLY A 87 29.23 11.73 1.14
C GLY A 87 28.47 13.03 1.26
N THR A 88 29.19 14.15 1.20
CA THR A 88 28.69 15.52 1.20
C THR A 88 27.39 15.63 0.40
N LEU A 89 26.25 15.58 1.09
CA LEU A 89 24.95 15.64 0.47
C LEU A 89 24.71 17.08 0.03
N ILE A 90 24.99 17.37 -1.23
CA ILE A 90 24.56 18.62 -1.85
C ILE A 90 23.03 18.67 -1.75
N PRO A 91 22.43 19.68 -1.09
CA PRO A 91 20.99 19.81 -1.01
C PRO A 91 20.38 19.77 -2.41
N GLY A 92 19.43 18.85 -2.63
CA GLY A 92 18.77 18.67 -3.93
C GLY A 92 19.33 17.54 -4.81
N GLN A 93 20.41 16.86 -4.40
CA GLN A 93 20.88 15.67 -5.12
C GLN A 93 20.15 14.39 -4.67
N ARG A 94 19.84 13.54 -5.64
CA ARG A 94 19.20 12.25 -5.38
C ARG A 94 20.24 11.28 -4.82
N LYS A 95 20.01 10.80 -3.59
CA LYS A 95 20.85 9.76 -2.96
C LYS A 95 20.81 8.42 -3.70
N PHE A 96 19.67 8.10 -4.31
CA PHE A 96 19.44 6.82 -4.98
C PHE A 96 19.11 7.03 -6.44
N ARG A 97 19.76 6.25 -7.31
CA ARG A 97 19.39 6.12 -8.71
C ARG A 97 17.94 5.63 -8.83
N ARG A 98 17.18 6.22 -9.75
CA ARG A 98 15.83 5.75 -10.09
C ARG A 98 15.83 5.11 -11.48
N VAL A 99 15.01 4.09 -11.65
CA VAL A 99 14.68 3.51 -12.96
C VAL A 99 13.24 3.80 -13.29
N ASN A 100 12.99 4.13 -14.55
CA ASN A 100 11.62 4.23 -15.05
C ASN A 100 11.02 2.82 -15.12
N CYS A 101 9.81 2.67 -14.61
CA CYS A 101 9.07 1.43 -14.70
C CYS A 101 7.59 1.75 -14.90
N ASN A 102 6.83 0.84 -15.51
CA ASN A 102 5.39 1.00 -15.70
C ASN A 102 4.71 -0.22 -15.10
N VAL A 103 4.50 -0.18 -13.78
CA VAL A 103 4.00 -1.30 -12.99
C VAL A 103 2.67 -0.91 -12.35
N ARG A 104 1.68 -1.81 -12.39
CA ARG A 104 0.42 -1.61 -11.64
C ARG A 104 0.66 -1.83 -10.16
N ALA A 105 0.10 -0.95 -9.33
CA ALA A 105 0.21 -1.01 -7.89
C ALA A 105 -1.15 -0.71 -7.25
N LYS A 106 -1.33 -1.15 -6.01
CA LYS A 106 -2.44 -0.74 -5.15
C LYS A 106 -1.92 0.15 -4.05
N MET A 107 -2.56 1.29 -3.84
CA MET A 107 -2.25 2.22 -2.77
C MET A 107 -3.41 2.28 -1.79
N MET A 108 -3.09 2.28 -0.49
CA MET A 108 -4.04 2.39 0.60
C MET A 108 -3.63 3.57 1.46
N GLN A 109 -4.59 4.43 1.79
CA GLN A 109 -4.41 5.57 2.69
C GLN A 109 -5.51 5.49 3.74
N SER A 110 -5.18 5.83 4.99
CA SER A 110 -6.17 5.78 6.08
C SER A 110 -7.40 6.61 5.75
N GLY A 111 -8.59 6.06 6.02
CA GLY A 111 -9.87 6.72 5.74
C GLY A 111 -10.23 6.84 4.26
N GLN A 112 -9.50 6.19 3.35
CA GLN A 112 -9.77 6.19 1.91
C GLN A 112 -9.87 4.76 1.38
N PRO A 113 -10.71 4.50 0.35
CA PRO A 113 -10.74 3.20 -0.30
C PRO A 113 -9.38 2.90 -0.98
N PRO A 114 -9.01 1.62 -1.15
CA PRO A 114 -7.85 1.25 -1.94
C PRO A 114 -7.96 1.79 -3.37
N GLU A 115 -6.87 2.35 -3.88
CA GLU A 115 -6.78 2.94 -5.21
C GLU A 115 -5.82 2.12 -6.08
N ASP A 116 -6.24 1.77 -7.30
CA ASP A 116 -5.34 1.23 -8.32
C ASP A 116 -4.54 2.39 -8.94
N VAL A 117 -3.22 2.30 -8.85
CA VAL A 117 -2.28 3.35 -9.25
C VAL A 117 -1.21 2.78 -10.17
N ARG A 118 -0.47 3.67 -10.84
CA ARG A 118 0.64 3.29 -11.73
C ARG A 118 1.97 3.76 -11.17
N LEU A 119 2.89 2.82 -10.95
CA LEU A 119 4.30 3.10 -10.70
C LEU A 119 4.93 3.63 -11.99
N CYS A 120 5.59 4.78 -11.92
CA CYS A 120 6.29 5.41 -13.04
C CYS A 120 7.82 5.39 -12.89
N ASP A 121 8.31 5.41 -11.65
CA ASP A 121 9.72 5.29 -11.34
C ASP A 121 9.94 4.64 -9.96
N LEU A 122 11.07 3.97 -9.79
CA LEU A 122 11.42 3.21 -8.60
C LEU A 122 12.90 3.41 -8.24
N SER A 123 13.20 3.57 -6.96
CA SER A 123 14.53 3.53 -6.37
C SER A 123 14.50 2.88 -4.99
N LEU A 124 15.68 2.62 -4.39
CA LEU A 124 15.75 2.09 -3.02
C LEU A 124 15.16 3.04 -1.97
N GLY A 125 15.23 4.35 -2.20
CA GLY A 125 14.67 5.34 -1.28
C GLY A 125 13.17 5.62 -1.46
N GLY A 126 12.54 5.16 -2.54
CA GLY A 126 11.13 5.48 -2.77
C GLY A 126 10.64 5.26 -4.19
N ILE A 127 9.39 5.66 -4.43
CA ILE A 127 8.68 5.44 -5.69
C ILE A 127 8.03 6.71 -6.22
N GLY A 128 7.82 6.74 -7.53
CA GLY A 128 6.94 7.69 -8.20
C GLY A 128 5.66 6.98 -8.62
N LEU A 129 4.51 7.54 -8.27
CA LEU A 129 3.18 7.05 -8.62
C LEU A 129 2.41 8.08 -9.43
N ILE A 130 1.51 7.61 -10.29
CA ILE A 130 0.42 8.41 -10.86
C ILE A 130 -0.86 8.07 -10.10
N THR A 131 -1.41 9.07 -9.42
CA THR A 131 -2.63 8.97 -8.60
C THR A 131 -3.73 9.84 -9.19
N GLN A 132 -5.00 9.49 -8.99
CA GLN A 132 -6.14 10.27 -9.48
C GLN A 132 -6.43 11.48 -8.58
N ARG A 133 -6.07 11.38 -7.30
CA ARG A 133 -6.22 12.45 -6.32
C ARG A 133 -4.87 13.02 -5.89
N ASN A 134 -4.92 14.26 -5.42
CA ASN A 134 -3.79 14.90 -4.77
C ASN A 134 -3.54 14.25 -3.41
N ILE A 135 -2.37 13.63 -3.22
CA ILE A 135 -2.00 13.04 -1.93
C ILE A 135 -1.35 14.12 -1.06
N PRO A 136 -1.89 14.42 0.13
CA PRO A 136 -1.31 15.45 0.99
C PRO A 136 0.12 15.08 1.39
N MET A 137 1.01 16.07 1.40
CA MET A 137 2.39 15.89 1.86
C MET A 137 2.44 15.31 3.27
N ALA A 138 3.49 14.54 3.55
CA ALA A 138 3.71 13.82 4.79
C ALA A 138 2.69 12.71 5.12
N SER A 139 1.63 12.51 4.31
CA SER A 139 0.68 11.40 4.48
C SER A 139 1.39 10.06 4.34
N VAL A 140 1.02 9.11 5.20
CA VAL A 140 1.49 7.72 5.10
C VAL A 140 0.52 6.92 4.23
N CYS A 141 1.08 6.23 3.25
CA CYS A 141 0.38 5.34 2.34
C CYS A 141 1.01 3.94 2.42
N HIS A 142 0.20 2.90 2.29
CA HIS A 142 0.67 1.53 2.09
C HIS A 142 0.55 1.20 0.61
N VAL A 143 1.65 0.77 0.00
CA VAL A 143 1.69 0.46 -1.42
C VAL A 143 2.05 -1.01 -1.62
N LYS A 144 1.31 -1.68 -2.49
CA LYS A 144 1.53 -3.07 -2.90
C LYS A 144 1.73 -3.13 -4.41
N PHE A 145 2.85 -3.70 -4.85
CA PHE A 145 3.16 -3.87 -6.27
C PHE A 145 3.94 -5.15 -6.53
N ARG A 146 4.00 -5.57 -7.79
CA ARG A 146 4.72 -6.78 -8.21
C ARG A 146 5.85 -6.42 -9.15
N LEU A 147 7.04 -6.94 -8.88
CA LEU A 147 8.22 -6.83 -9.75
C LEU A 147 8.43 -8.15 -10.46
N THR A 148 8.69 -8.10 -11.76
CA THR A 148 9.21 -9.26 -12.51
C THR A 148 10.71 -9.29 -12.33
N MET A 149 11.20 -10.35 -11.70
CA MET A 149 12.61 -10.55 -11.43
C MET A 149 13.31 -11.10 -12.68
N PRO A 150 14.65 -10.97 -12.80
CA PRO A 150 15.41 -11.49 -13.94
C PRO A 150 15.18 -12.97 -14.24
N SER A 151 14.95 -13.80 -13.21
CA SER A 151 14.60 -15.22 -13.37
C SER A 151 13.15 -15.47 -13.83
N GLY A 152 12.38 -14.41 -14.08
CA GLY A 152 11.01 -14.46 -14.58
C GLY A 152 9.92 -14.59 -13.50
N HIS A 153 10.29 -14.91 -12.26
CA HIS A 153 9.31 -14.98 -11.17
C HIS A 153 8.83 -13.58 -10.74
N LEU A 154 7.63 -13.53 -10.14
CA LEU A 154 7.05 -12.29 -9.62
C LEU A 154 7.31 -12.16 -8.13
N PHE A 155 7.94 -11.06 -7.71
CA PHE A 155 8.10 -10.70 -6.30
C PHE A 155 7.08 -9.63 -5.91
N THR A 156 6.36 -9.83 -4.80
CA THR A 156 5.39 -8.84 -4.30
C THR A 156 6.03 -7.97 -3.23
N VAL A 157 6.10 -6.66 -3.47
CA VAL A 157 6.55 -5.67 -2.49
C VAL A 157 5.32 -5.08 -1.80
N VAL A 158 5.36 -5.02 -0.47
CA VAL A 158 4.42 -4.26 0.36
C VAL A 158 5.24 -3.31 1.22
N ALA A 159 4.95 -2.01 1.14
CA ALA A 159 5.73 -1.00 1.84
C ALA A 159 4.83 0.11 2.39
N ALA A 160 5.10 0.54 3.63
CA ALA A 160 4.66 1.83 4.11
C ALA A 160 5.57 2.92 3.54
N ALA A 161 4.99 3.99 3.03
CA ALA A 161 5.71 5.08 2.40
C ALA A 161 5.05 6.42 2.70
N GLN A 162 5.86 7.47 2.80
CA GLN A 162 5.40 8.83 3.09
C GLN A 162 5.40 9.67 1.83
N ALA A 163 4.32 10.41 1.59
CA ALA A 163 4.25 11.37 0.49
C ALA A 163 5.23 12.54 0.71
N ILE A 164 6.13 12.74 -0.25
CA ILE A 164 7.14 13.81 -0.22
C ILE A 164 6.80 14.94 -1.20
N TYR A 165 6.05 14.66 -2.26
CA TYR A 165 5.44 15.67 -3.13
C TYR A 165 4.26 15.06 -3.88
N SER A 166 3.35 15.91 -4.35
CA SER A 166 2.27 15.55 -5.26
C SER A 166 2.00 16.76 -6.17
N ALA A 167 2.15 16.56 -7.48
CA ALA A 167 2.00 17.63 -8.46
C ALA A 167 1.15 17.14 -9.64
N TYR A 168 0.20 17.96 -10.09
CA TYR A 168 -0.63 17.61 -11.23
C TYR A 168 0.21 17.50 -12.50
N ASN A 169 0.06 16.39 -13.21
CA ASN A 169 0.72 16.11 -14.47
C ASN A 169 -0.33 15.99 -15.58
N ALA A 170 -0.50 17.05 -16.36
CA ALA A 170 -1.48 17.12 -17.43
C ALA A 170 -1.31 16.00 -18.47
N ARG A 171 -0.08 15.59 -18.78
CA ARG A 171 0.21 14.55 -19.77
C ARG A 171 -0.31 13.16 -19.36
N GLN A 172 -0.42 12.93 -18.05
CA GLN A 172 -0.84 11.64 -17.50
C GLN A 172 -2.24 11.71 -16.87
N HIS A 173 -2.93 12.86 -17.01
CA HIS A 173 -4.26 13.12 -16.45
C HIS A 173 -4.38 12.71 -14.97
N GLY A 174 -3.37 13.05 -14.18
CA GLY A 174 -3.32 12.66 -12.77
C GLY A 174 -2.19 13.37 -12.02
N PHE A 175 -2.04 13.08 -10.74
CA PHE A 175 -0.99 13.64 -9.90
C PHE A 175 0.23 12.72 -9.93
N LYS A 176 1.38 13.27 -10.31
CA LYS A 176 2.67 12.61 -10.07
C LYS A 176 3.02 12.80 -8.59
N THR A 177 2.96 11.69 -7.87
CA THR A 177 3.16 11.64 -6.42
C THR A 177 4.47 10.91 -6.14
N GLY A 178 5.41 11.59 -5.47
CA GLY A 178 6.61 10.97 -4.94
C GLY A 178 6.35 10.43 -3.54
N LEU A 179 6.65 9.16 -3.32
CA LEU A 179 6.65 8.54 -2.01
C LEU A 179 8.07 8.13 -1.60
N ARG A 180 8.41 8.36 -0.34
CA ARG A 180 9.64 7.87 0.30
C ARG A 180 9.30 6.64 1.12
N PHE A 181 10.03 5.54 0.93
CA PHE A 181 9.81 4.34 1.74
C PHE A 181 10.14 4.59 3.21
N GLY A 182 9.38 3.94 4.09
CA GLY A 182 9.79 3.73 5.49
C GLY A 182 10.80 2.60 5.58
N LYS A 183 10.74 1.82 6.68
CA LYS A 183 11.54 0.59 6.79
C LYS A 183 11.01 -0.46 5.82
N LEU A 184 11.87 -0.92 4.92
CA LEU A 184 11.60 -2.06 4.04
C LEU A 184 12.13 -3.35 4.68
N PRO A 185 11.47 -4.50 4.46
CA PRO A 185 12.06 -5.79 4.79
C PRO A 185 13.25 -6.09 3.85
N ASP A 186 14.26 -6.80 4.36
CA ASP A 186 15.51 -7.06 3.64
C ASP A 186 15.28 -7.76 2.29
N GLU A 187 14.30 -8.66 2.24
CA GLU A 187 13.89 -9.33 0.99
C GLU A 187 13.37 -8.34 -0.07
N ALA A 188 12.61 -7.32 0.34
CA ALA A 188 12.15 -6.30 -0.59
C ALA A 188 13.29 -5.39 -1.04
N VAL A 189 14.25 -5.09 -0.15
CA VAL A 189 15.46 -4.34 -0.50
C VAL A 189 16.27 -5.11 -1.56
N ALA A 190 16.47 -6.41 -1.35
CA ALA A 190 17.16 -7.28 -2.30
C ALA A 190 16.44 -7.32 -3.66
N ALA A 191 15.11 -7.55 -3.66
CA ALA A 191 14.31 -7.61 -4.88
C ALA A 191 14.31 -6.27 -5.66
N ILE A 192 14.18 -5.14 -4.96
CA ILE A 192 14.24 -3.81 -5.61
C ILE A 192 15.64 -3.56 -6.19
N THR A 193 16.69 -3.94 -5.46
CA THR A 193 18.09 -3.79 -5.93
C THR A 193 18.33 -4.56 -7.21
N GLU A 194 17.95 -5.85 -7.22
CA GLU A 194 18.10 -6.71 -8.39
C GLU A 194 17.29 -6.18 -9.59
N PHE A 195 16.04 -5.76 -9.36
CA PHE A 195 15.21 -5.15 -10.41
C PHE A 195 15.83 -3.89 -11.01
N ILE A 196 16.41 -3.00 -10.18
CA ILE A 196 17.08 -1.77 -10.65
C ILE A 196 18.33 -2.11 -11.47
N ALA A 197 19.13 -3.08 -11.01
CA ALA A 197 20.32 -3.54 -11.72
C ALA A 197 19.95 -4.12 -13.09
N ASP A 198 18.88 -4.90 -13.16
CA ASP A 198 18.40 -5.46 -14.41
C ASP A 198 17.93 -4.41 -15.40
N LYS A 199 17.04 -3.51 -14.98
CA LYS A 199 16.53 -2.41 -15.84
C LYS A 199 17.64 -1.50 -16.34
N THR A 200 18.66 -1.29 -15.53
CA THR A 200 19.84 -0.52 -15.92
C THR A 200 20.57 -1.17 -17.09
N ARG A 201 20.81 -2.48 -17.03
CA ARG A 201 21.52 -3.22 -18.09
C ARG A 201 20.74 -3.21 -19.40
N SER A 202 19.42 -3.42 -19.33
CA SER A 202 18.57 -3.41 -20.54
C SER A 202 18.47 -2.05 -21.22
N SER A 203 18.68 -0.95 -20.49
CA SER A 203 18.62 0.42 -21.05
C SER A 203 19.91 0.90 -21.70
N ALA A 204 21.00 0.14 -21.59
CA ALA A 204 22.32 0.50 -22.11
C ALA A 204 22.63 -0.12 -23.49
N LEU A 205 21.69 -0.90 -24.04
CA LEU A 205 21.73 -1.50 -25.38
C LEU A 205 20.78 -0.74 -26.30
#